data_AF-A0A2H0YQI4-F1
#
_entry.id   AF-A0A2H0YQI4-F1
#
_cell.length_a   1.000
_cell.length_b   1.000
_cell.length_c   1.000
_cell.angle_alpha   90.00
_cell.angle_beta   90.00
_cell.angle_gamma   90.00
#
_symmetry.space_group_name_H-M   'P 1'
#
loop_
_entity.id
_entity.type
_entity.pdbx_description
1 polymer ?
#
loop_
_entity_poly.entity_id
_entity_poly.type
_entity_poly.pdbx_seq_one_letter_code
_entity_poly.pdbx_strand_id
1 'polypeptide(L)'
;MAKTENDREFLEYLVKALVDNPEDVKIERKVDEMGVLLSLKVNPEDMGQIIGKEGSTARAIRTLVRIVGIKNQARVNLKIEEPEGGSRTTTRGKKSSEDLEDLKI
;
A
#
# COMPACT_ATOMS: atom_id res chain seq x y z
N MET A 1 16.29 19.14 7.37
CA MET A 1 15.32 18.76 8.44
C MET A 1 14.06 18.21 7.78
N ALA A 2 13.97 16.89 7.60
CA ALA A 2 12.71 16.21 7.29
C ALA A 2 12.20 15.62 8.62
N LYS A 3 11.86 16.51 9.55
CA LYS A 3 11.43 16.17 10.91
C LYS A 3 9.90 16.18 11.02
N THR A 4 9.22 15.92 9.91
CA THR A 4 7.76 16.07 9.83
C THR A 4 7.18 14.69 9.62
N GLU A 5 6.70 14.09 10.72
CA GLU A 5 5.92 12.83 10.72
C GLU A 5 4.53 13.00 10.07
N ASN A 6 4.24 14.15 9.45
CA ASN A 6 2.97 14.44 8.79
C ASN A 6 2.53 13.36 7.78
N ASP A 7 3.47 12.70 7.10
CA ASP A 7 3.16 11.61 6.16
C ASP A 7 2.64 10.36 6.88
N ARG A 8 3.32 9.97 7.96
CA ARG A 8 2.94 8.88 8.86
C ARG A 8 1.63 9.18 9.58
N GLU A 9 1.51 10.35 10.21
CA GLU A 9 0.31 10.75 10.96
C GLU A 9 -0.92 10.82 10.04
N PHE A 10 -0.76 11.34 8.83
CA PHE A 10 -1.84 11.38 7.85
C PHE A 10 -2.27 9.96 7.43
N LEU A 11 -1.30 9.08 7.16
CA LEU A 11 -1.60 7.68 6.84
C LEU A 11 -2.28 6.97 8.02
N GLU A 12 -1.80 7.20 9.24
CA GLU A 12 -2.35 6.62 10.47
C GLU A 12 -3.80 7.04 10.69
N TYR A 13 -4.07 8.35 10.59
CA TYR A 13 -5.41 8.90 10.68
C TYR A 13 -6.34 8.27 9.64
N LEU A 14 -5.90 8.19 8.39
CA LEU A 14 -6.71 7.65 7.31
C LEU A 14 -6.99 6.16 7.50
N VAL A 15 -5.98 5.36 7.84
CA VAL A 15 -6.14 3.90 7.99
C VAL A 15 -7.00 3.59 9.22
N LYS A 16 -6.75 4.23 10.36
CA LYS A 16 -7.56 4.02 11.58
C LYS A 16 -9.03 4.38 11.39
N ALA A 17 -9.35 5.31 10.49
CA ALA A 17 -10.74 5.66 10.17
C ALA A 17 -11.43 4.65 9.22
N LEU A 18 -10.68 3.73 8.60
CA LEU A 18 -11.19 2.78 7.61
C LEU A 18 -11.34 1.35 8.12
N VAL A 19 -10.67 1.01 9.22
CA VAL A 19 -10.55 -0.36 9.74
C VAL A 19 -11.40 -0.58 10.98
N ASP A 20 -11.74 -1.84 11.25
CA ASP A 20 -12.48 -2.22 12.45
C ASP A 20 -11.55 -2.38 13.68
N ASN A 21 -10.26 -2.68 13.48
CA ASN A 21 -9.27 -2.85 14.55
C ASN A 21 -8.18 -1.73 14.50
N PRO A 22 -8.50 -0.49 14.91
CA PRO A 22 -7.57 0.64 14.80
C PRO A 22 -6.32 0.52 15.68
N GLU A 23 -6.38 -0.24 16.79
CA GLU A 23 -5.24 -0.54 17.67
C GLU A 23 -4.15 -1.40 17.01
N ASP A 24 -4.51 -2.20 16.01
CA ASP A 24 -3.58 -3.10 15.32
C ASP A 24 -2.88 -2.43 14.13
N VAL A 25 -3.20 -1.16 13.86
CA VAL A 25 -2.55 -0.35 12.82
C VAL A 25 -1.15 0.04 13.27
N LYS A 26 -0.13 -0.48 12.57
CA LYS A 26 1.28 -0.16 12.81
C LYS A 26 1.92 0.36 11.54
N ILE A 27 2.53 1.55 11.64
CA ILE A 27 3.22 2.19 10.51
C ILE A 27 4.68 2.37 10.88
N GLU A 28 5.57 1.80 10.06
CA GLU A 28 7.01 1.99 10.16
C GLU A 28 7.48 2.97 9.07
N ARG A 29 8.26 3.98 9.47
CA ARG A 29 8.83 4.98 8.56
C ARG A 29 10.34 4.79 8.44
N LYS A 30 10.80 4.47 7.24
CA LYS A 30 12.23 4.36 6.90
C LYS A 30 12.61 5.46 5.91
N VAL A 31 13.74 6.12 6.17
CA VAL A 31 14.29 7.17 5.31
C VAL A 31 15.61 6.67 4.75
N ASP A 32 15.76 6.73 3.43
CA ASP A 32 16.98 6.37 2.71
C ASP A 32 17.34 7.46 1.69
N GLU A 33 18.35 7.19 0.86
CA GLU A 33 18.82 8.11 -0.18
C GLU A 33 17.80 8.31 -1.32
N MET A 34 16.88 7.36 -1.53
CA MET A 34 15.87 7.39 -2.60
C MET A 34 14.55 8.03 -2.16
N GLY A 35 14.30 8.12 -0.84
CA GLY A 35 13.14 8.79 -0.27
C GLY A 35 12.70 8.22 1.08
N VAL A 36 11.39 8.11 1.24
CA VAL A 36 10.72 7.63 2.45
C VAL A 36 9.88 6.41 2.10
N LEU A 37 10.09 5.31 2.83
CA LEU A 37 9.26 4.12 2.77
C LEU A 37 8.38 4.05 4.02
N LEU A 38 7.06 4.09 3.82
CA LEU A 38 6.07 3.79 4.84
C LEU A 38 5.64 2.32 4.69
N SER A 39 5.87 1.52 5.71
CA SER A 39 5.39 0.14 5.81
C SER A 39 4.18 0.10 6.73
N LEU A 40 3.02 -0.28 6.19
CA LEU A 40 1.76 -0.43 6.90
C LEU A 40 1.52 -1.92 7.24
N LYS A 41 1.30 -2.20 8.51
CA LYS A 41 0.76 -3.48 9.02
C LYS A 41 -0.60 -3.20 9.63
N VAL A 42 -1.56 -4.08 9.36
CA VAL A 42 -2.92 -4.04 9.91
C VAL A 42 -3.34 -5.44 10.33
N ASN A 43 -4.45 -5.54 11.05
CA ASN A 43 -5.07 -6.82 11.37
C ASN A 43 -5.45 -7.57 10.06
N PRO A 44 -5.27 -8.91 9.98
CA PRO A 44 -5.68 -9.69 8.81
C PRO A 44 -7.15 -9.50 8.40
N GLU A 45 -8.06 -9.26 9.33
CA GLU A 45 -9.48 -9.06 9.06
C GLU A 45 -9.75 -7.75 8.31
N ASP A 46 -8.92 -6.72 8.54
CA ASP A 46 -9.05 -5.40 7.93
C ASP A 46 -8.38 -5.31 6.55
N MET A 47 -7.57 -6.31 6.16
CA MET A 47 -6.84 -6.29 4.89
C MET A 47 -7.76 -6.15 3.68
N GLY A 48 -8.95 -6.78 3.73
CA GLY A 48 -9.93 -6.67 2.65
C GLY A 48 -10.38 -5.23 2.39
N GLN A 49 -10.58 -4.45 3.46
CA GLN A 49 -10.99 -3.05 3.40
C GLN A 49 -9.86 -2.15 2.87
N ILE A 50 -8.63 -2.39 3.32
CA ILE A 50 -7.45 -1.62 2.94
C ILE A 50 -7.02 -1.87 1.49
N ILE A 51 -7.07 -3.12 1.03
CA ILE A 51 -6.79 -3.42 -0.37
C ILE A 51 -7.94 -2.89 -1.24
N GLY A 52 -9.18 -3.17 -0.84
CA GLY A 52 -10.37 -2.85 -1.62
C GLY A 52 -10.47 -3.67 -2.91
N LYS A 53 -11.60 -3.53 -3.63
CA LYS A 53 -11.81 -4.24 -4.90
C LYS A 53 -10.71 -3.89 -5.89
N GLU A 54 -10.02 -4.90 -6.42
CA GLU A 54 -8.90 -4.76 -7.39
C GLU A 54 -7.74 -3.86 -6.91
N GLY A 55 -7.60 -3.68 -5.59
CA GLY A 55 -6.59 -2.79 -5.03
C GLY A 55 -6.93 -1.31 -5.13
N SER A 56 -8.18 -0.94 -5.42
CA SER A 56 -8.63 0.45 -5.61
C SER A 56 -8.37 1.33 -4.39
N THR A 57 -8.73 0.88 -3.19
CA THR A 57 -8.47 1.60 -1.93
C THR A 57 -6.98 1.80 -1.73
N ALA A 58 -6.18 0.73 -1.83
CA ALA A 58 -4.72 0.82 -1.68
C ALA A 58 -4.08 1.78 -2.69
N ARG A 59 -4.57 1.85 -3.93
CA ARG A 59 -4.11 2.81 -4.95
C ARG A 59 -4.46 4.25 -4.58
N ALA A 60 -5.67 4.50 -4.07
CA ALA A 60 -6.09 5.82 -3.62
C ALA A 60 -5.21 6.31 -2.45
N ILE A 61 -5.01 5.45 -1.43
CA ILE A 61 -4.16 5.77 -0.28
C ILE A 61 -2.72 6.09 -0.72
N ARG A 62 -2.12 5.26 -1.59
CA ARG A 62 -0.79 5.52 -2.15
C ARG A 62 -0.69 6.88 -2.83
N THR A 63 -1.73 7.26 -3.56
CA THR A 63 -1.78 8.54 -4.28
C THR A 63 -1.81 9.71 -3.30
N LEU A 64 -2.66 9.65 -2.28
CA LEU A 64 -2.77 10.69 -1.25
C LEU A 64 -1.45 10.88 -0.49
N VAL A 65 -0.85 9.78 -0.01
CA VAL A 65 0.44 9.81 0.69
C VAL A 65 1.55 10.40 -0.19
N ARG A 66 1.58 10.06 -1.49
CA ARG A 66 2.54 10.62 -2.43
C ARG A 66 2.38 12.14 -2.59
N ILE A 67 1.14 12.64 -2.65
CA ILE A 67 0.87 14.08 -2.73
C ILE A 67 1.36 14.80 -1.46
N VAL A 68 1.11 14.24 -0.28
CA VAL A 68 1.62 14.76 1.00
C VAL A 68 3.15 14.78 1.01
N GLY A 69 3.79 13.72 0.51
CA GLY A 69 5.24 13.63 0.36
C GLY A 69 5.82 14.72 -0.55
N ILE A 70 5.24 14.92 -1.74
CA ILE A 70 5.68 15.92 -2.71
C ILE A 70 5.63 17.33 -2.12
N LYS A 71 4.56 17.66 -1.37
CA LYS A 71 4.43 18.95 -0.68
C LYS A 71 5.60 19.22 0.29
N ASN A 72 6.15 18.15 0.86
CA ASN A 72 7.29 18.20 1.78
C ASN A 72 8.64 17.90 1.09
N GLN A 73 8.70 17.95 -0.25
CA GLN A 73 9.89 17.66 -1.06
C GLN A 73 10.47 16.25 -0.83
N ALA A 74 9.63 15.30 -0.40
CA ALA A 74 10.01 13.92 -0.13
C ALA A 74 9.32 12.94 -1.10
N ARG A 75 10.06 11.97 -1.62
CA ARG A 75 9.48 10.85 -2.38
C ARG A 75 8.98 9.79 -1.40
N VAL A 76 7.68 9.74 -1.16
CA VAL A 76 7.08 8.80 -0.21
C VAL A 76 6.46 7.62 -0.95
N ASN A 77 6.81 6.40 -0.55
CA ASN A 77 6.23 5.15 -1.03
C ASN A 77 5.53 4.42 0.11
N LEU A 78 4.38 3.78 -0.20
CA LEU A 78 3.63 2.97 0.77
C LEU A 78 3.68 1.49 0.38
N LYS A 79 4.18 0.68 1.30
CA LYS A 79 4.15 -0.78 1.28
C LYS A 79 3.12 -1.25 2.31
N ILE A 80 2.19 -2.10 1.89
CA ILE A 80 1.23 -2.75 2.77
C ILE A 80 1.78 -4.16 3.01
N GLU A 81 2.03 -4.53 4.26
CA GLU A 81 2.60 -5.82 4.62
C GLU A 81 1.46 -6.81 4.85
N GLU A 82 1.39 -7.83 3.99
CA GLU A 82 0.46 -8.92 4.16
C GLU A 82 0.86 -9.76 5.37
N PRO A 83 -0.08 -10.12 6.25
CA PRO A 83 0.20 -11.04 7.34
C PRO A 83 0.57 -12.43 6.79
N GLU A 84 1.44 -13.15 7.50
CA GLU A 84 1.82 -14.51 7.12
C GLU A 84 0.55 -15.40 7.03
N GLY A 85 0.24 -15.87 5.82
CA GLY A 85 -0.98 -16.65 5.54
C GLY A 85 -2.00 -15.94 4.62
N GLY A 86 -1.76 -14.69 4.23
CA GLY A 86 -2.56 -13.99 3.21
C GLY A 86 -2.49 -14.69 1.86
N SER A 87 -3.63 -15.15 1.36
CA SER A 87 -3.76 -15.81 0.07
C SER A 87 -3.21 -14.93 -1.06
N ARG A 88 -2.23 -15.45 -1.83
CA ARG A 88 -1.74 -14.85 -3.09
C ARG A 88 -2.85 -14.84 -4.15
N THR A 89 -3.84 -13.97 -4.00
CA THR A 89 -4.83 -13.67 -5.05
C THR A 89 -4.71 -12.21 -5.46
N THR A 90 -3.54 -11.83 -5.94
CA THR A 90 -3.42 -10.70 -6.85
C THR A 90 -2.45 -11.05 -7.97
N THR A 91 -3.03 -11.50 -9.09
CA THR A 91 -2.54 -11.16 -10.44
C THR A 91 -1.17 -11.71 -10.85
N ARG A 92 -1.04 -13.04 -10.94
CA ARG A 92 -0.36 -13.64 -12.10
C ARG A 92 -1.41 -14.10 -13.11
N GLY A 93 -2.04 -13.13 -13.78
CA GLY A 93 -2.38 -13.32 -15.18
C GLY A 93 -1.07 -13.37 -15.97
N LYS A 94 -0.31 -14.45 -15.82
CA LYS A 94 0.68 -14.85 -16.82
C LYS A 94 -0.19 -15.37 -17.96
N LYS A 95 -0.32 -14.60 -19.05
CA LYS A 95 -0.60 -15.23 -20.34
C LYS A 95 0.38 -16.40 -20.45
N SER A 96 -0.12 -17.63 -20.49
CA SER A 96 0.71 -18.76 -20.88
C SER A 96 1.13 -18.49 -22.33
N SER A 97 2.34 -18.91 -22.67
CA SER A 97 2.85 -18.84 -24.04
C SER A 97 1.99 -19.62 -25.05
N GLU A 98 1.06 -20.45 -24.56
CA GLU A 98 0.15 -21.28 -25.35
C GLU A 98 -0.92 -20.45 -26.09
N ASP A 99 -1.35 -19.30 -25.57
CA ASP A 99 -2.42 -18.49 -26.19
C ASP A 99 -1.97 -17.72 -27.46
N LEU A 100 -0.67 -17.73 -27.80
CA LEU A 100 -0.12 -17.02 -28.96
C LEU A 100 0.00 -17.90 -30.22
N GLU A 101 -0.20 -19.22 -30.09
CA GLU A 101 -0.08 -20.15 -31.23
C GLU A 101 -1.37 -20.23 -32.06
N ASP A 102 -2.53 -19.94 -31.46
CA ASP A 102 -3.84 -20.01 -32.12
C ASP A 102 -4.20 -18.79 -32.99
N LEU A 103 -3.35 -17.75 -33.03
CA LEU A 103 -3.59 -16.55 -33.84
C LEU A 103 -2.87 -16.53 -35.20
N LYS A 104 -2.16 -17.61 -35.55
CA LYS A 104 -1.64 -17.81 -36.90
C LYS A 104 -2.61 -18.68 -37.70
N ILE A 105 -3.67 -18.06 -38.20
CA ILE A 105 -4.41 -18.53 -39.38
C ILE A 105 -4.26 -17.46 -40.46
#